data_AF-A0A8J5SWV1-F1
#
_entry.id   AF-A0A8J5SWV1-F1
#
_cell.length_a   1.000
_cell.length_b   1.000
_cell.length_c   1.000
_cell.angle_alpha   90.00
_cell.angle_beta   90.00
_cell.angle_gamma   90.00
#
_symmetry.space_group_name_H-M   'P 1'
#
loop_
_entity.id
_entity.type
_entity.pdbx_description
1 polymer ?
#
loop_
_entity_poly.entity_id
_entity_poly.type
_entity_poly.pdbx_seq_one_letter_code
_entity_poly.pdbx_strand_id
1 'polypeptide(L)'
;MMKCYPGVPEQKLRAHLGSFGVTGNLALQSMYTLSGGQKSRVAFAKITFKKPHIILLDEPSNHLDLDAVEALIQGLLVFQGGVLMVSHDEHLITGSVDELWAVSEGKATPFSGTFKDYKKMLKS
;
A
#
# COMPACT_ATOMS: atom_id res chain seq x y z
N MET A 1 13.65 1.89 10.74
CA MET A 1 14.05 0.56 10.22
C MET A 1 15.11 -0.11 11.10
N MET A 2 16.28 0.49 11.32
CA MET A 2 17.38 -0.14 12.09
C MET A 2 16.99 -0.62 13.50
N LYS A 3 16.24 0.20 14.26
CA LYS A 3 15.72 -0.20 15.58
C LYS A 3 14.74 -1.38 15.53
N CYS A 4 14.02 -1.55 14.42
CA CYS A 4 13.03 -2.62 14.27
C CYS A 4 13.63 -3.94 13.76
N TYR A 5 14.82 -3.88 13.16
CA TYR A 5 15.49 -5.02 12.53
C TYR A 5 16.96 -5.06 12.96
N PRO A 6 17.24 -5.34 14.25
CA PRO A 6 18.61 -5.42 14.75
C PRO A 6 19.35 -6.56 14.04
N GLY A 7 20.62 -6.34 13.68
CA GLY A 7 21.46 -7.32 12.98
C GLY A 7 21.33 -7.34 11.45
N VAL A 8 20.39 -6.59 10.87
CA VAL A 8 20.36 -6.40 9.41
C VAL A 8 21.35 -5.30 9.02
N PRO A 9 22.24 -5.53 8.04
CA PRO A 9 23.14 -4.50 7.53
C PRO A 9 22.36 -3.26 7.06
N GLU A 10 22.81 -2.07 7.46
CA GLU A 10 22.16 -0.80 7.13
C GLU A 10 21.97 -0.65 5.62
N GLN A 11 22.98 -1.02 4.82
CA GLN A 11 22.92 -0.95 3.36
C GLN A 11 21.74 -1.74 2.79
N LYS A 12 21.39 -2.89 3.38
CA LYS A 12 20.24 -3.70 2.96
C LYS A 12 18.91 -3.02 3.31
N LEU A 13 18.83 -2.40 4.49
CA LEU A 13 17.65 -1.61 4.89
C LEU A 13 17.47 -0.38 4.00
N ARG A 14 18.57 0.29 3.63
CA ARG A 14 18.54 1.46 2.74
C ARG A 14 18.20 1.08 1.31
N ALA A 15 18.72 -0.04 0.81
CA ALA A 15 18.33 -0.57 -0.49
C ALA A 15 16.82 -0.88 -0.55
N HIS A 16 16.28 -1.51 0.52
CA HIS A 16 14.85 -1.77 0.63
C HIS A 16 14.02 -0.49 0.73
N LEU A 17 14.44 0.50 1.52
CA LEU A 17 13.77 1.81 1.54
C LEU A 17 13.80 2.50 0.15
N GLY A 18 14.92 2.36 -0.56
CA GLY A 18 15.10 2.89 -1.90
C GLY A 18 14.14 2.31 -2.93
N SER A 19 13.76 1.03 -2.83
CA SER A 19 12.75 0.44 -3.73
C SER A 19 11.35 1.02 -3.54
N PHE A 20 11.08 1.72 -2.44
CA PHE A 20 9.85 2.47 -2.18
C PHE A 20 10.05 3.99 -2.39
N GLY A 21 11.09 4.40 -3.13
CA GLY A 21 11.37 5.80 -3.43
C GLY A 21 11.88 6.61 -2.23
N VAL A 22 12.32 5.96 -1.14
CA VAL A 22 12.93 6.62 0.02
C VAL A 22 14.46 6.53 -0.12
N THR A 23 15.04 7.43 -0.90
CA THR A 23 16.46 7.39 -1.32
C THR A 23 17.29 8.56 -0.78
N GLY A 24 18.63 8.44 -0.86
CA GLY A 24 19.55 9.53 -0.56
C GLY A 24 19.42 10.06 0.87
N ASN A 25 19.33 11.39 1.00
CA ASN A 25 19.17 12.10 2.28
C ASN A 25 17.82 11.81 2.95
N LEU A 26 16.78 11.49 2.17
CA LEU A 26 15.45 11.21 2.71
C LEU A 26 15.47 9.99 3.65
N ALA A 27 16.28 8.98 3.31
CA ALA A 27 16.46 7.79 4.16
C ALA A 27 17.21 8.06 5.48
N LEU A 28 17.88 9.21 5.59
CA LEU A 28 18.64 9.64 6.76
C LEU A 28 17.84 10.61 7.66
N GLN A 29 16.75 11.16 7.13
CA GLN A 29 15.91 12.08 7.88
C GLN A 29 15.12 11.37 8.98
N SER A 30 14.88 12.10 10.06
CA SER A 30 14.05 11.62 11.16
C SER A 30 12.59 11.49 10.72
N MET A 31 11.90 10.43 11.16
CA MET A 31 10.50 10.19 10.78
C MET A 31 9.56 11.39 11.00
N TYR A 32 9.81 12.24 12.00
CA TYR A 32 8.96 13.41 12.28
C TYR A 32 9.09 14.53 11.23
N THR A 33 10.19 14.59 10.48
CA THR A 33 10.41 15.61 9.43
C THR A 33 9.85 15.19 8.07
N LEU A 34 9.41 13.93 7.93
CA LEU A 34 8.86 13.41 6.69
C LEU A 34 7.42 13.87 6.46
N SER A 35 7.06 14.08 5.18
CA SER A 35 5.67 14.31 4.77
C SER A 35 4.79 13.09 5.03
N GLY A 36 3.46 13.24 4.91
CA GLY A 36 2.51 12.13 5.01
C GLY A 36 2.88 10.99 4.06
N GLY A 37 3.05 11.30 2.77
CA GLY A 37 3.42 10.28 1.78
C GLY A 37 4.78 9.63 1.96
N GLN A 38 5.76 10.36 2.48
CA GLN A 38 7.06 9.78 2.82
C GLN A 38 6.94 8.81 4.01
N LYS A 39 6.13 9.15 5.03
CA LYS A 39 5.86 8.26 6.16
C LYS A 39 5.15 6.98 5.71
N SER A 40 4.18 7.07 4.80
CA SER A 40 3.49 5.91 4.23
C SER A 40 4.43 4.98 3.48
N ARG A 41 5.35 5.53 2.66
CA ARG A 41 6.40 4.74 2.00
C ARG A 41 7.28 4.00 3.00
N VAL A 42 7.72 4.67 4.07
CA VAL A 42 8.53 4.02 5.12
C VAL A 42 7.74 2.95 5.86
N ALA A 43 6.46 3.18 6.15
CA ALA A 43 5.59 2.20 6.80
C ALA A 43 5.39 0.95 5.92
N PHE A 44 5.11 1.16 4.64
CA PHE A 44 4.93 0.07 3.69
C PHE A 44 6.23 -0.70 3.46
N ALA A 45 7.37 0.00 3.31
CA ALA A 45 8.69 -0.61 3.27
C ALA A 45 8.99 -1.45 4.53
N LYS A 46 8.56 -0.98 5.71
CA LYS A 46 8.72 -1.73 6.96
C LYS A 46 7.89 -3.02 6.96
N ILE A 47 6.64 -2.98 6.50
CA ILE A 47 5.75 -4.16 6.44
C ILE A 47 6.31 -5.20 5.47
N THR A 48 6.66 -4.78 4.25
CA THR A 48 7.16 -5.66 3.19
C THR A 48 8.56 -6.21 3.45
N PHE A 49 9.34 -5.58 4.34
CA PHE A 49 10.69 -6.06 4.67
C PHE A 49 10.70 -7.49 5.24
N LYS A 50 9.64 -7.87 5.96
CA LYS A 50 9.48 -9.25 6.46
C LYS A 50 9.03 -10.25 5.39
N LYS A 51 8.80 -9.80 4.16
CA LYS A 51 8.30 -10.61 3.03
C LYS A 51 7.05 -11.43 3.42
N PRO A 52 5.97 -10.78 3.90
CA PRO A 52 4.74 -11.50 4.17
C PRO A 52 4.21 -12.14 2.88
N HIS A 53 3.52 -13.28 3.02
CA HIS A 53 2.85 -13.91 1.89
C HIS A 53 1.59 -13.13 1.47
N ILE A 54 0.90 -12.52 2.43
CA ILE A 54 -0.34 -11.76 2.23
C ILE A 54 -0.31 -10.49 3.08
N ILE A 55 -0.79 -9.36 2.52
CA ILE A 55 -1.06 -8.11 3.24
C ILE A 55 -2.57 -7.86 3.24
N LEU A 56 -3.11 -7.52 4.41
CA LEU A 56 -4.50 -7.08 4.59
C LEU A 56 -4.50 -5.57 4.84
N LEU A 57 -5.26 -4.82 4.04
CA LEU A 57 -5.38 -3.37 4.14
C LEU A 57 -6.85 -3.00 4.35
N ASP A 58 -7.13 -2.29 5.43
CA ASP A 58 -8.45 -1.75 5.73
C ASP A 58 -8.40 -0.23 5.68
N GLU A 59 -9.09 0.36 4.71
CA GLU A 59 -9.11 1.79 4.39
C GLU A 59 -7.72 2.46 4.42
N PRO A 60 -6.76 1.96 3.61
CA PRO A 60 -5.36 2.39 3.72
C PRO A 60 -5.11 3.81 3.19
N SER A 61 -6.06 4.43 2.48
CA SER A 61 -6.00 5.83 2.05
C SER A 61 -6.43 6.82 3.14
N ASN A 62 -6.94 6.35 4.29
CA ASN A 62 -7.35 7.26 5.36
C ASN A 62 -6.17 8.09 5.87
N HIS A 63 -6.40 9.41 5.97
CA HIS A 63 -5.40 10.41 6.37
C HIS A 63 -4.18 10.52 5.44
N LEU A 64 -4.27 9.97 4.22
CA LEU A 64 -3.24 10.10 3.19
C LEU A 64 -3.53 11.30 2.30
N ASP A 65 -2.46 12.04 1.97
CA ASP A 65 -2.47 13.01 0.88
C ASP A 65 -2.32 12.28 -0.47
N LEU A 66 -2.51 13.00 -1.58
CA LEU A 66 -2.44 12.40 -2.92
C LEU A 66 -1.09 11.72 -3.19
N ASP A 67 0.01 12.39 -2.82
CA ASP A 67 1.37 11.86 -2.96
C ASP A 67 1.59 10.56 -2.15
N ALA A 68 0.92 10.43 -0.99
CA ALA A 68 0.93 9.23 -0.18
C ALA A 68 0.14 8.10 -0.82
N VAL A 69 -1.03 8.40 -1.39
CA VAL A 69 -1.85 7.42 -2.11
C VAL A 69 -1.09 6.88 -3.32
N GLU A 70 -0.51 7.76 -4.14
CA GLU A 70 0.33 7.34 -5.29
C GLU A 70 1.48 6.44 -4.83
N ALA A 71 2.13 6.80 -3.74
CA ALA A 71 3.23 6.01 -3.23
C ALA A 71 2.82 4.64 -2.68
N LEU A 72 1.62 4.56 -2.09
CA LEU A 72 1.03 3.29 -1.67
C LEU A 72 0.73 2.41 -2.89
N ILE A 73 0.12 2.97 -3.94
CA ILE A 73 -0.13 2.26 -5.22
C ILE A 73 1.18 1.68 -5.76
N GLN A 74 2.24 2.50 -5.87
CA GLN A 74 3.54 2.04 -6.35
C GLN A 74 4.14 0.94 -5.47
N GLY A 75 3.98 1.06 -4.15
CA GLY A 75 4.42 0.02 -3.21
C GLY A 75 3.70 -1.31 -3.43
N LEU A 76 2.38 -1.27 -3.63
CA LEU A 76 1.55 -2.44 -3.86
C LEU A 76 1.89 -3.13 -5.19
N LEU A 77 2.15 -2.36 -6.26
CA LEU A 77 2.54 -2.91 -7.56
C LEU A 77 3.88 -3.66 -7.53
N VAL A 78 4.81 -3.28 -6.65
CA VAL A 78 6.13 -3.93 -6.51
C VAL A 78 6.08 -5.12 -5.54
N PHE A 79 5.02 -5.24 -4.75
CA PHE A 79 4.89 -6.29 -3.76
C PHE A 79 4.53 -7.63 -4.42
N GLN A 80 5.38 -8.65 -4.21
CA GLN A 80 5.22 -9.96 -4.85
C GLN A 80 4.28 -10.92 -4.09
N GLY A 81 3.71 -10.50 -2.96
CA GLY A 81 2.74 -11.30 -2.20
C GLY A 81 1.30 -10.96 -2.58
N GLY A 82 0.35 -11.68 -2.00
CA GLY A 82 -1.08 -11.38 -2.16
C GLY A 82 -1.49 -10.12 -1.40
N VAL A 83 -2.41 -9.36 -1.97
CA VAL A 83 -3.01 -8.18 -1.32
C VAL A 83 -4.52 -8.39 -1.23
N LEU A 84 -5.08 -8.23 -0.03
CA LEU A 84 -6.52 -8.07 0.17
C LEU A 84 -6.76 -6.68 0.73
N MET A 85 -7.59 -5.90 0.06
CA MET A 85 -7.81 -4.50 0.38
C MET A 85 -9.30 -4.17 0.43
N VAL A 86 -9.67 -3.43 1.47
CA VAL A 86 -10.95 -2.74 1.58
C VAL A 86 -10.67 -1.24 1.45
N SER A 87 -11.32 -0.59 0.49
CA SER A 87 -11.19 0.86 0.31
C SER A 87 -12.43 1.43 -0.36
N HIS A 88 -12.70 2.71 -0.11
CA HIS A 88 -13.65 3.52 -0.88
C HIS A 88 -12.98 4.40 -1.95
N ASP A 89 -11.65 4.39 -2.04
CA ASP A 89 -10.87 5.22 -2.97
C ASP A 89 -10.77 4.56 -4.36
N GLU A 90 -11.46 5.15 -5.34
CA GLU A 90 -11.47 4.67 -6.73
C GLU A 90 -10.07 4.65 -7.34
N HIS A 91 -9.21 5.62 -7.03
CA HIS A 91 -7.86 5.72 -7.59
C HIS A 91 -6.97 4.61 -7.05
N LEU A 92 -7.03 4.35 -5.75
CA LEU A 92 -6.29 3.27 -5.13
C LEU A 92 -6.73 1.90 -5.65
N ILE A 93 -8.03 1.65 -5.71
CA ILE A 93 -8.58 0.37 -6.20
C ILE A 93 -8.13 0.15 -7.65
N THR A 94 -8.45 1.08 -8.54
CA THR A 94 -8.16 0.91 -9.97
C THR A 94 -6.66 0.88 -10.30
N GLY A 95 -5.82 1.46 -9.44
CA GLY A 95 -4.37 1.50 -9.64
C GLY A 95 -3.59 0.32 -9.04
N SER A 96 -4.19 -0.49 -8.16
CA SER A 96 -3.42 -1.46 -7.36
C SER A 96 -4.02 -2.85 -7.19
N VAL A 97 -5.24 -3.13 -7.69
CA VAL A 97 -5.86 -4.47 -7.59
C VAL A 97 -6.23 -5.03 -8.96
N ASP A 98 -6.10 -6.35 -9.08
CA ASP A 98 -6.43 -7.09 -10.31
C ASP A 98 -7.90 -7.55 -10.35
N GLU A 99 -8.49 -7.83 -9.19
CA GLU A 99 -9.84 -8.38 -9.05
C GLU A 99 -10.68 -7.59 -8.05
N LEU A 100 -11.99 -7.49 -8.33
CA LEU A 100 -12.97 -6.93 -7.42
C LEU A 100 -13.84 -8.03 -6.85
N TRP A 101 -14.15 -7.93 -5.56
CA TRP A 101 -15.04 -8.85 -4.86
C TRP A 101 -16.16 -8.05 -4.21
N ALA A 102 -17.41 -8.42 -4.51
CA ALA A 102 -18.59 -7.82 -3.92
C ALA A 102 -19.05 -8.67 -2.72
N VAL A 103 -19.40 -8.00 -1.63
CA VAL A 103 -19.94 -8.66 -0.43
C VAL A 103 -21.41 -8.30 -0.29
N SER A 104 -22.29 -9.29 -0.40
CA SER A 104 -23.73 -9.15 -0.22
C SER A 104 -24.32 -10.42 0.38
N GLU A 105 -25.38 -10.28 1.17
CA GLU A 105 -26.10 -11.42 1.78
C GLU A 105 -25.17 -12.40 2.55
N GLY A 106 -24.12 -11.88 3.17
CA GLY A 106 -23.14 -12.68 3.92
C GLY A 106 -22.18 -13.51 3.06
N LYS A 107 -22.13 -13.29 1.74
CA LYS A 107 -21.21 -13.97 0.82
C LYS A 107 -20.32 -12.96 0.09
N ALA A 108 -19.09 -13.38 -0.21
CA ALA A 108 -18.18 -12.65 -1.07
C ALA A 108 -18.11 -13.36 -2.43
N THR A 109 -18.38 -12.63 -3.51
CA THR A 109 -18.36 -13.17 -4.88
C THR A 109 -17.48 -12.29 -5.78
N PRO A 110 -16.69 -12.88 -6.69
CA PRO A 110 -15.96 -12.12 -7.70
C PRO A 110 -16.93 -11.26 -8.52
N PHE A 111 -16.57 -10.00 -8.74
CA PHE A 111 -17.32 -9.06 -9.56
C PHE A 111 -16.62 -8.87 -10.91
N SER A 112 -17.26 -9.34 -11.98
CA SER A 112 -16.76 -9.22 -13.35
C SER A 112 -17.06 -7.82 -13.90
N GLY A 113 -16.22 -6.84 -13.59
CA GLY A 113 -16.33 -5.48 -14.11
C GLY A 113 -15.34 -4.53 -13.45
N THR A 114 -15.37 -3.26 -13.87
CA THR A 114 -14.55 -2.22 -13.25
C THR A 114 -15.22 -1.67 -11.98
N PHE A 115 -14.49 -0.92 -11.17
CA PHE A 115 -15.07 -0.21 -10.03
C PHE A 115 -16.18 0.76 -10.46
N LYS A 116 -16.08 1.33 -11.67
CA LYS A 116 -17.14 2.18 -12.25
C LYS A 116 -18.42 1.39 -12.55
N ASP A 117 -18.28 0.16 -13.03
CA ASP A 117 -19.43 -0.71 -13.30
C ASP A 117 -20.12 -1.12 -12.00
N TYR A 118 -19.33 -1.44 -10.97
CA TYR A 118 -19.83 -1.71 -9.63
C TYR A 118 -20.61 -0.50 -9.06
N LYS A 119 -20.07 0.72 -9.22
CA LYS A 119 -20.73 1.96 -8.78
C LYS A 119 -22.03 2.25 -9.53
N LYS A 120 -22.16 1.86 -10.80
CA LYS A 120 -23.40 1.97 -11.57
C LYS A 120 -24.45 0.99 -11.08
N MET A 121 -24.04 -0.26 -10.80
CA MET A 121 -24.92 -1.31 -10.27
C MET A 121 -25.57 -0.88 -8.94
N LEU A 122 -24.83 -0.23 -8.04
CA LEU A 122 -25.35 0.26 -6.75
C LEU A 122 -26.36 1.42 -6.88
N LYS A 123 -26.46 2.07 -8.03
CA LYS A 123 -27.34 3.22 -8.28
C LYS A 123 -28.62 2.85 -9.03
N SER A 124 -28.76 1.61 -9.47
CA SER A 124 -29.99 1.06 -10.05
C SER A 124 -30.84 0.39 -8.98
#